data_AF-A0A4U8UCB7-F1
#
_entry.id   AF-A0A4U8UCB7-F1
#
_cell.length_a   1.000
_cell.length_b   1.000
_cell.length_c   1.000
_cell.angle_alpha   90.00
_cell.angle_beta   90.00
_cell.angle_gamma   90.00
#
_symmetry.space_group_name_H-M   'P 1'
#
loop_
_entity.id
_entity.type
_entity.pdbx_description
1 polymer ?
#
loop_
_entity_poly.entity_id
_entity_poly.type
_entity_poly.pdbx_seq_one_letter_code
_entity_poly.pdbx_strand_id
1 'polypeptide(L)'
;MKRVINYPYPSNSGALKNAFCHTIKEVELVQGEQSLELTTGGDFYEDNTGNRFFVYAGEGVLEWEDCLKYLDFSNLPFSFLSYFLSKKEHSPNASNLIKRKIQEFVEVYDKNILKNSLYLAPLNFEKLDKALISGQIQRRGNETRPY
;
A
#
# COMPACT_ATOMS: atom_id res chain seq x y z
N MET A 1 12.49 -1.06 7.92
CA MET A 1 12.84 -0.94 6.49
C MET A 1 12.58 0.50 6.06
N LYS A 2 13.32 1.00 5.07
CA LYS A 2 13.18 2.38 4.57
C LYS A 2 13.03 2.38 3.05
N ARG A 3 12.50 3.46 2.51
CA ARG A 3 12.38 3.72 1.09
C ARG A 3 12.72 5.17 0.77
N VAL A 4 13.33 5.38 -0.40
CA VAL A 4 13.57 6.73 -0.91
C VAL A 4 12.26 7.28 -1.49
N ILE A 5 11.83 8.45 -1.04
CA ILE A 5 10.69 9.19 -1.55
C ILE A 5 11.18 10.51 -2.16
N ASN A 6 10.60 10.93 -3.28
CA ASN A 6 10.79 12.24 -3.88
C ASN A 6 9.73 13.21 -3.33
N TYR A 7 10.11 14.04 -2.36
CA TYR A 7 9.22 15.00 -1.70
C TYR A 7 9.22 16.37 -2.41
N PRO A 8 8.06 16.88 -2.88
CA PRO A 8 8.05 18.02 -3.80
C PRO A 8 8.13 19.38 -3.11
N TYR A 9 7.88 19.46 -1.81
CA TYR A 9 7.79 20.73 -1.09
C TYR A 9 9.14 21.18 -0.50
N PRO A 10 9.32 22.49 -0.26
CA PRO A 10 10.49 23.00 0.45
C PRO A 10 10.67 22.30 1.79
N SER A 11 11.93 22.08 2.18
CA SER A 11 12.28 21.36 3.39
C SER A 11 11.58 21.97 4.62
N ASN A 12 10.96 21.12 5.43
CA ASN A 12 10.16 21.53 6.57
C ASN A 12 10.15 20.45 7.68
N SER A 13 9.58 20.80 8.83
CA SER A 13 9.35 19.84 9.90
C SER A 13 8.10 19.03 9.62
N GLY A 14 8.14 17.73 9.89
CA GLY A 14 6.98 16.86 9.86
C GLY A 14 7.04 15.83 10.97
N ALA A 15 6.04 14.96 11.02
CA ALA A 15 5.97 13.89 12.00
C ALA A 15 5.46 12.60 11.34
N LEU A 16 6.01 11.47 11.77
CA LEU A 16 5.37 10.17 11.57
C LEU A 16 4.33 10.00 12.68
N LYS A 17 3.08 9.77 12.29
CA LYS A 17 1.94 9.61 13.19
C LYS A 17 1.30 8.24 12.98
N ASN A 18 0.66 7.72 14.02
CA ASN A 18 -0.15 6.51 13.91
C ASN A 18 -1.56 6.81 13.39
N ALA A 19 -2.36 5.76 13.17
CA ALA A 19 -3.77 5.88 12.73
C ALA A 19 -4.68 6.71 13.67
N PHE A 20 -4.26 6.93 14.93
CA PHE A 20 -4.97 7.75 15.92
C PHE A 20 -4.42 9.18 16.03
N CYS A 21 -3.57 9.60 15.07
CA CYS A 21 -2.92 10.90 15.03
C CYS A 21 -1.92 11.19 16.17
N HIS A 22 -1.49 10.17 16.92
CA HIS A 22 -0.41 10.33 17.89
C HIS A 22 0.93 10.35 17.16
N THR A 23 1.77 11.34 17.49
CA THR A 23 3.14 11.41 17.00
C THR A 23 3.95 10.23 17.52
N ILE A 24 4.52 9.45 16.59
CA ILE A 24 5.48 8.39 16.86
C ILE A 24 6.88 9.00 16.91
N LYS A 25 7.21 9.86 15.94
CA LYS A 25 8.48 10.60 15.89
C LYS A 25 8.34 11.88 15.08
N GLU A 26 9.14 12.88 15.43
CA GLU A 26 9.39 14.04 14.59
C GLU A 26 10.39 13.68 13.48
N VAL A 27 10.28 14.32 12.33
CA VAL A 27 11.15 14.12 11.17
C VAL A 27 11.37 15.45 10.45
N GLU A 28 12.57 15.66 9.92
CA GLU A 28 12.77 16.73 8.92
C GLU A 28 12.50 16.16 7.54
N LEU A 29 11.54 16.76 6.83
CA LEU A 29 11.23 16.42 5.46
C LEU A 29 12.06 17.32 4.56
N VAL A 30 12.92 16.72 3.73
CA VAL A 30 13.79 17.44 2.81
C VAL A 30 13.21 17.41 1.40
N GLN A 31 13.27 18.53 0.68
CA GLN A 31 12.87 18.59 -0.72
C GLN A 31 13.73 17.64 -1.58
N GLY A 32 13.09 16.89 -2.47
CA GLY A 32 13.72 15.89 -3.33
C GLY A 32 13.80 14.51 -2.67
N GLU A 33 14.83 13.75 -3.04
CA GLU A 33 14.99 12.37 -2.61
C GLU A 33 15.44 12.26 -1.15
N GLN A 34 14.64 11.59 -0.31
CA GLN A 34 14.98 11.32 1.09
C GLN A 34 14.55 9.92 1.51
N SER A 35 15.28 9.31 2.45
CA SER A 35 15.00 7.97 2.94
C SER A 35 14.10 7.99 4.17
N LEU A 36 12.84 7.57 4.01
CA LEU A 36 11.84 7.49 5.08
C LEU A 36 11.49 6.04 5.44
N GLU A 37 10.96 5.85 6.65
CA GLU A 37 10.49 4.53 7.09
C GLU A 37 9.16 4.19 6.41
N LEU A 38 8.94 2.88 6.20
CA LEU A 38 7.68 2.42 5.66
C LEU A 38 6.55 2.68 6.66
N THR A 39 5.40 3.10 6.16
CA THR A 39 4.18 3.25 6.95
C THR A 39 3.43 1.92 7.01
N THR A 40 3.04 1.49 8.21
CA THR A 40 2.29 0.24 8.42
C THR A 40 1.10 0.48 9.34
N GLY A 41 0.05 -0.34 9.26
CA GLY A 41 -1.05 -0.27 10.24
C GLY A 41 -1.79 1.07 10.29
N GLY A 42 -1.82 1.82 9.18
CA GLY A 42 -2.45 3.14 9.12
C GLY A 42 -1.56 4.30 9.58
N ASP A 43 -0.28 4.06 9.86
CA ASP A 43 0.69 5.13 10.07
C ASP A 43 0.79 6.04 8.85
N PHE A 44 1.11 7.31 9.05
CA PHE A 44 1.28 8.29 7.99
C PHE A 44 2.29 9.36 8.40
N TYR A 45 2.93 9.96 7.40
CA TYR A 45 3.68 11.19 7.59
C TYR A 45 2.75 12.38 7.41
N GLU A 46 2.92 13.40 8.24
CA GLU A 46 2.25 14.70 8.10
C GLU A 46 3.29 15.80 8.20
N ASP A 47 3.34 16.70 7.21
CA ASP A 47 4.20 17.88 7.26
C ASP A 47 3.58 19.03 8.08
N ASN A 48 4.36 20.08 8.35
CA ASN A 48 3.88 21.23 9.13
C ASN A 48 2.80 22.07 8.43
N THR A 49 2.52 21.82 7.15
CA THR A 49 1.42 22.44 6.40
C THR A 49 0.16 21.57 6.39
N GLY A 50 0.25 20.34 6.93
CA GLY A 50 -0.85 19.39 7.04
C GLY A 50 -0.96 18.40 5.88
N ASN A 51 0.01 18.34 4.97
CA ASN A 51 -0.01 17.35 3.89
C ASN A 51 0.28 15.96 4.46
N ARG A 52 -0.59 15.00 4.16
CA ARG A 52 -0.49 13.61 4.61
C ARG A 52 -0.05 12.69 3.49
N PHE A 53 0.86 11.79 3.79
CA PHE A 53 1.34 10.80 2.83
C PHE A 53 1.79 9.50 3.50
N PHE A 54 1.84 8.44 2.70
CA PHE A 54 2.13 7.07 3.11
C PHE A 54 3.34 6.52 2.35
N VAL A 55 4.23 5.81 3.03
CA VAL A 55 5.45 5.26 2.44
C VAL A 55 5.30 3.75 2.29
N TYR A 56 5.18 3.27 1.06
CA TYR A 56 4.96 1.86 0.73
C TYR A 56 6.26 1.12 0.41
N ALA A 57 6.30 -0.19 0.63
CA ALA A 57 7.37 -1.03 0.11
C ALA A 57 7.36 -1.02 -1.44
N GLY A 58 8.46 -1.46 -2.04
CA GLY A 58 8.63 -1.55 -3.49
C GLY A 58 10.03 -1.13 -3.94
N GLU A 59 10.21 -1.06 -5.24
CA GLU A 59 11.47 -0.77 -5.92
C GLU A 59 11.53 0.69 -6.40
N GLY A 60 12.75 1.25 -6.45
CA GLY A 60 13.00 2.60 -6.92
C GLY A 60 12.53 3.73 -5.98
N VAL A 61 12.72 4.95 -6.47
CA VAL A 61 12.29 6.20 -5.83
C VAL A 61 10.77 6.29 -5.90
N LEU A 62 10.13 6.49 -4.74
CA LEU A 62 8.68 6.64 -4.62
C LEU A 62 8.29 8.10 -4.87
N GLU A 63 7.42 8.36 -5.84
CA GLU A 63 6.89 9.70 -6.07
C GLU A 63 5.85 10.05 -5.01
N TRP A 64 5.88 11.26 -4.48
CA TRP A 64 4.98 11.71 -3.42
C TRP A 64 3.50 11.68 -3.83
N GLU A 65 3.19 11.93 -5.11
CA GLU A 65 1.83 11.90 -5.65
C GLU A 65 1.20 10.50 -5.57
N ASP A 66 2.03 9.46 -5.56
CA ASP A 66 1.58 8.07 -5.39
C ASP A 66 1.34 7.70 -3.93
N CYS A 67 1.68 8.59 -3.00
CA CYS A 67 1.65 8.39 -1.55
C CYS A 67 0.42 9.00 -0.86
N LEU A 68 -0.52 9.60 -1.59
CA LEU A 68 -1.57 10.46 -1.00
C LEU A 68 -2.75 9.69 -0.40
N LYS A 69 -2.80 8.38 -0.60
CA LYS A 69 -3.93 7.53 -0.20
C LYS A 69 -3.41 6.34 0.57
N TYR A 70 -4.09 5.99 1.67
CA TYR A 70 -3.83 4.77 2.42
C TYR A 70 -4.28 3.53 1.60
N LEU A 71 -3.32 2.67 1.27
CA LEU A 71 -3.52 1.45 0.51
C LEU A 71 -3.24 0.24 1.40
N ASP A 72 -4.27 -0.58 1.58
CA ASP A 72 -4.21 -1.79 2.39
C ASP A 72 -5.17 -2.83 1.82
N PHE A 73 -4.63 -3.95 1.36
CA PHE A 73 -5.39 -5.03 0.74
C PHE A 73 -5.62 -6.21 1.68
N SER A 74 -5.37 -6.07 2.99
CA SER A 74 -5.58 -7.14 3.98
C SER A 74 -7.02 -7.63 4.02
N ASN A 75 -7.97 -6.70 3.81
CA ASN A 75 -9.41 -6.98 3.80
C ASN A 75 -9.99 -7.11 2.37
N LEU A 76 -9.17 -7.31 1.35
CA LEU A 76 -9.64 -7.57 -0.02
C LEU A 76 -9.76 -9.10 -0.22
N PRO A 77 -10.98 -9.68 -0.29
CA PRO A 77 -11.10 -11.13 -0.44
C PRO A 77 -10.73 -11.55 -1.86
N PHE A 78 -9.87 -12.55 -1.96
CA PHE A 78 -9.36 -13.07 -3.23
C PHE A 78 -10.47 -13.50 -4.20
N SER A 79 -11.57 -14.07 -3.71
CA SER A 79 -12.69 -14.51 -4.55
C SER A 79 -13.32 -13.36 -5.33
N PHE A 80 -13.49 -12.18 -4.71
CA PHE A 80 -14.03 -10.99 -5.37
C PHE A 80 -13.06 -10.41 -6.38
N LEU A 81 -11.77 -10.39 -6.05
CA LEU A 81 -10.70 -9.94 -6.96
C LEU A 81 -10.59 -10.86 -8.18
N SER A 82 -10.51 -12.17 -7.98
CA SER A 82 -10.46 -13.18 -9.05
C SER A 82 -11.70 -13.11 -9.94
N TYR A 83 -12.91 -13.02 -9.35
CA TYR A 83 -14.14 -12.84 -10.13
C TYR A 83 -14.06 -11.61 -11.04
N PHE A 84 -13.66 -10.45 -10.48
CA PHE A 84 -13.54 -9.22 -11.25
C PHE A 84 -12.54 -9.33 -12.39
N LEU A 85 -11.37 -9.92 -12.15
CA LEU A 85 -10.34 -10.08 -13.18
C LEU A 85 -10.79 -11.02 -14.30
N SER A 86 -11.53 -12.09 -13.98
CA SER A 86 -12.05 -13.06 -14.96
C SER A 86 -13.26 -12.57 -15.73
N LYS A 87 -14.20 -11.87 -15.09
CA LYS A 87 -15.47 -11.45 -15.70
C LYS A 87 -15.48 -10.01 -16.17
N LYS A 88 -14.51 -9.19 -15.75
CA LYS A 88 -14.45 -7.74 -15.97
C LYS A 88 -15.66 -6.98 -15.40
N GLU A 89 -16.31 -7.55 -14.38
CA GLU A 89 -17.43 -6.97 -13.65
C GLU A 89 -17.35 -7.30 -12.16
N HIS A 90 -17.95 -6.48 -11.31
CA HIS A 90 -18.01 -6.75 -9.88
C HIS A 90 -19.07 -7.82 -9.58
N SER A 91 -18.75 -8.73 -8.65
CA SER A 91 -19.74 -9.68 -8.12
C SER A 91 -20.95 -8.92 -7.53
N PRO A 92 -22.19 -9.42 -7.71
CA PRO A 92 -23.39 -8.80 -7.16
C PRO A 92 -23.35 -8.65 -5.64
N ASN A 93 -22.61 -9.53 -4.94
CA ASN A 93 -22.47 -9.52 -3.49
C ASN A 93 -21.32 -8.63 -2.99
N ALA A 94 -20.58 -7.95 -3.88
CA ALA A 94 -19.48 -7.10 -3.49
C ALA A 94 -20.00 -5.77 -2.91
N SER A 95 -19.60 -5.44 -1.69
CA SER A 95 -19.86 -4.13 -1.11
C SER A 95 -19.08 -3.03 -1.83
N ASN A 96 -19.52 -1.77 -1.73
CA ASN A 96 -18.82 -0.64 -2.33
C ASN A 96 -17.36 -0.52 -1.86
N LEU A 97 -17.08 -0.88 -0.60
CA LEU A 97 -15.72 -0.92 -0.07
C LEU A 97 -14.86 -1.95 -0.82
N ILE A 98 -15.37 -3.15 -1.07
CA ILE A 98 -14.67 -4.19 -1.83
C ILE A 98 -14.44 -3.73 -3.28
N LYS A 99 -15.46 -3.15 -3.92
CA LYS A 99 -15.34 -2.62 -5.29
C LYS A 99 -14.23 -1.58 -5.39
N ARG A 100 -14.19 -0.63 -4.45
CA ARG A 100 -13.13 0.39 -4.36
C ARG A 100 -11.74 -0.23 -4.15
N LYS A 101 -11.62 -1.22 -3.25
CA LYS A 101 -10.34 -1.92 -3.01
C LYS A 101 -9.85 -2.70 -4.25
N ILE A 102 -10.75 -3.26 -5.04
CA ILE A 102 -10.39 -3.92 -6.31
C ILE A 102 -9.83 -2.89 -7.28
N GLN A 103 -10.47 -1.73 -7.43
CA GLN A 103 -9.98 -0.67 -8.30
C GLN A 103 -8.61 -0.17 -7.84
N GLU A 104 -8.45 0.12 -6.54
CA GLU A 104 -7.16 0.48 -5.92
C GLU A 104 -6.08 -0.57 -6.20
N PHE A 105 -6.42 -1.86 -6.13
CA PHE A 105 -5.49 -2.95 -6.42
C PHE A 105 -5.05 -2.94 -7.89
N VAL A 106 -5.98 -2.74 -8.82
CA VAL A 106 -5.69 -2.66 -10.26
C VAL A 106 -4.85 -1.42 -10.57
N GLU A 107 -5.16 -0.27 -9.98
CA GLU A 107 -4.37 0.96 -10.14
C GLU A 107 -2.91 0.79 -9.68
N VAL A 108 -2.69 0.11 -8.55
CA VAL A 108 -1.33 -0.24 -8.09
C VAL A 108 -0.63 -1.14 -9.10
N TYR A 109 -1.36 -2.12 -9.66
CA TYR A 109 -0.83 -3.02 -10.67
C TYR A 109 -0.43 -2.29 -11.95
N ASP A 110 -1.26 -1.36 -12.44
CA ASP A 110 -0.98 -0.55 -13.62
C ASP A 110 0.25 0.33 -13.42
N LYS A 111 0.43 0.92 -12.22
CA LYS A 111 1.63 1.68 -11.86
C LYS A 111 2.88 0.81 -11.85
N ASN A 112 2.79 -0.41 -11.32
CA ASN A 112 3.90 -1.36 -11.31
C ASN A 112 4.31 -1.75 -12.74
N ILE A 113 3.34 -2.00 -13.62
CA ILE A 113 3.58 -2.27 -15.04
C ILE A 113 4.25 -1.08 -15.71
N LEU A 114 3.73 0.14 -15.50
CA LEU A 114 4.28 1.36 -16.09
C LEU A 114 5.73 1.63 -15.67
N LYS A 115 6.07 1.31 -14.42
CA LYS A 115 7.43 1.43 -13.87
C LYS A 115 8.29 0.20 -14.15
N ASN A 116 7.74 -0.82 -14.81
CA ASN A 116 8.40 -2.09 -15.15
C ASN A 116 9.12 -2.74 -13.96
N SER A 117 8.52 -2.67 -12.78
CA SER A 117 9.09 -3.12 -11.50
C SER A 117 8.00 -3.28 -10.43
N LEU A 118 8.33 -3.87 -9.29
CA LEU A 118 7.42 -3.87 -8.12
C LEU A 118 7.46 -2.49 -7.44
N TYR A 119 7.04 -1.46 -8.15
CA TYR A 119 7.13 -0.07 -7.73
C TYR A 119 6.29 0.21 -6.47
N LEU A 120 5.08 -0.30 -6.37
CA LEU A 120 4.21 -0.16 -5.21
C LEU A 120 3.85 -1.55 -4.71
N ALA A 121 4.26 -1.84 -3.48
CA ALA A 121 3.86 -3.01 -2.72
C ALA A 121 3.20 -2.60 -1.39
N PRO A 122 1.95 -2.09 -1.43
CA PRO A 122 1.18 -1.85 -0.20
C PRO A 122 0.89 -3.14 0.56
N LEU A 123 0.37 -3.00 1.79
CA LEU A 123 0.13 -4.15 2.66
C LEU A 123 -0.76 -5.19 1.98
N ASN A 124 -0.31 -6.45 2.03
CA ASN A 124 -0.98 -7.64 1.46
C ASN A 124 -1.06 -7.68 -0.09
N PHE A 125 -0.45 -6.73 -0.81
CA PHE A 125 -0.43 -6.73 -2.27
C PHE A 125 0.26 -7.98 -2.86
N GLU A 126 1.53 -8.21 -2.51
CA GLU A 126 2.30 -9.36 -3.02
C GLU A 126 1.66 -10.72 -2.70
N LYS A 127 0.94 -10.81 -1.58
CA LYS A 127 0.26 -12.05 -1.19
C LYS A 127 -0.90 -12.35 -2.15
N LEU A 128 -1.67 -11.32 -2.50
CA LEU A 128 -2.75 -11.45 -3.47
C LEU A 128 -2.20 -11.69 -4.88
N ASP A 129 -1.12 -11.01 -5.23
CA ASP A 129 -0.40 -11.22 -6.49
C ASP A 129 0.05 -12.68 -6.67
N LYS A 130 0.75 -13.23 -5.67
CA LYS A 130 1.14 -14.66 -5.65
C LYS A 130 -0.07 -15.60 -5.72
N ALA A 131 -1.17 -15.25 -5.07
CA ALA A 131 -2.40 -16.04 -5.14
C ALA A 131 -3.06 -16.00 -6.52
N LEU A 132 -2.97 -14.88 -7.24
CA LEU A 132 -3.47 -14.75 -8.61
C LEU A 132 -2.67 -15.60 -9.58
N ILE A 133 -1.34 -15.61 -9.45
CA ILE A 133 -0.44 -16.41 -10.31
C ILE A 133 -0.63 -17.91 -10.04
N SER A 134 -0.71 -18.31 -8.79
CA SER A 134 -0.83 -19.74 -8.40
C SER A 134 -2.25 -20.29 -8.51
N GLY A 135 -3.27 -19.44 -8.68
CA GLY A 135 -4.68 -19.84 -8.65
C GLY A 135 -5.17 -20.35 -7.29
N GLN A 136 -4.37 -20.22 -6.22
CA GLN A 136 -4.70 -20.68 -4.88
C GLN A 136 -4.32 -19.62 -3.84
N ILE A 137 -5.18 -19.45 -2.82
CA ILE A 137 -4.76 -18.77 -1.59
C ILE A 137 -3.83 -19.75 -0.87
N GLN A 138 -2.56 -19.40 -0.64
CA GLN A 138 -1.73 -20.11 0.32
C GLN A 138 -2.43 -20.04 1.69
N ARG A 139 -3.16 -21.11 2.03
CA ARG A 139 -3.66 -21.33 3.39
C ARG A 139 -2.40 -21.44 4.24
N ARG A 140 -2.26 -20.57 5.27
CA ARG A 140 -1.21 -20.76 6.28
C ARG A 140 -1.26 -22.22 6.71
N GLY A 141 -0.13 -22.90 6.63
CA GLY A 141 -0.01 -24.29 7.05
C GLY A 141 -0.64 -24.44 8.41
N ASN A 142 -1.54 -25.42 8.53
CA ASN A 142 -1.96 -25.90 9.84
C ASN A 142 -0.68 -26.37 10.54
N GLU A 143 -0.21 -25.61 11.52
CA GLU A 143 0.66 -26.14 12.57
C GLU A 143 -0.14 -27.23 13.28
N THR A 144 0.02 -28.46 12.79
CA THR A 144 -0.34 -29.67 13.53
C THR A 144 0.48 -29.64 14.81
N ARG A 145 -0.17 -29.23 15.92
CA ARG A 145 0.35 -29.50 17.25
C ARG A 145 0.32 -31.01 17.45
N PRO A 146 1.46 -31.67 17.70
CA PRO A 146 1.41 -33.06 18.14
C PRO A 146 0.79 -33.08 19.55
N TYR A 147 -0.25 -33.88 19.72
CA TYR A 147 -0.69 -34.37 21.01
C TYR A 147 0.11 -35.63 21.35
#